data_AF-A0A927PD51-F1
#
_entry.id   AF-A0A927PD51-F1
#
_cell.length_a   1.000
_cell.length_b   1.000
_cell.length_c   1.000
_cell.angle_alpha   90.00
_cell.angle_beta   90.00
_cell.angle_gamma   90.00
#
_symmetry.space_group_name_H-M   'P 1'
#
loop_
_entity.id
_entity.type
_entity.pdbx_description
1 polymer ?
#
loop_
_entity_poly.entity_id
_entity_poly.type
_entity_poly.pdbx_seq_one_letter_code
_entity_poly.pdbx_strand_id
1 'polypeptide(L)'
;MEVSTMFQLIKKDILFNWKWALLLVVVAVFFPVVFCLDEFETRLTLWVYILGVMLANSHLVSKSCYLDDSMQTRRFLAALPVTKAQLIASKYALGLLSMVVSLSLTSLSALSLGLQPSIQSVQISAIYLLLYYAVFLGAYFRTNYSNAEKMHTA
;
A
#
# COMPACT_ATOMS: atom_id res chain seq x y z
N MET A 1 -16.08 14.85 16.13
CA MET A 1 -16.51 14.85 14.71
C MET A 1 -15.39 14.54 13.72
N GLU A 2 -14.10 14.62 14.08
CA GLU A 2 -12.99 14.43 13.12
C GLU A 2 -12.61 12.96 12.85
N VAL A 3 -12.74 12.08 13.85
CA VAL A 3 -12.35 10.66 13.74
C VAL A 3 -13.26 9.90 12.75
N SER A 4 -14.56 10.20 12.73
CA SER A 4 -15.51 9.59 11.79
C SER A 4 -15.17 9.91 10.33
N THR A 5 -14.68 11.12 10.07
CA THR A 5 -14.32 11.57 8.72
C THR A 5 -13.08 10.84 8.21
N MET A 6 -12.07 10.66 9.08
CA MET A 6 -10.85 9.92 8.73
C MET A 6 -11.14 8.44 8.40
N PHE A 7 -12.01 7.79 9.17
CA PHE A 7 -12.40 6.41 8.92
C PHE A 7 -13.20 6.25 7.61
N GLN A 8 -14.06 7.24 7.30
CA GLN A 8 -14.79 7.28 6.03
C GLN A 8 -13.85 7.48 4.83
N LEU A 9 -12.79 8.28 4.96
CA LEU A 9 -11.76 8.45 3.93
C LEU A 9 -11.00 7.15 3.67
N ILE A 10 -10.59 6.43 4.71
CA ILE A 10 -9.93 5.12 4.57
C ILE A 10 -10.88 4.12 3.93
N LYS A 11 -12.14 4.08 4.36
CA LYS A 11 -13.16 3.20 3.76
C LYS A 11 -13.38 3.51 2.28
N LYS A 12 -13.48 4.79 1.90
CA LYS A 12 -13.52 5.23 0.50
C LYS A 12 -12.31 4.70 -0.26
N ASP A 13 -11.10 4.92 0.26
CA ASP A 13 -9.87 4.53 -0.41
C ASP A 13 -9.79 3.01 -0.64
N ILE A 14 -10.26 2.20 0.31
CA ILE A 14 -10.35 0.75 0.16
C ILE A 14 -11.39 0.35 -0.90
N LEU A 15 -12.57 0.98 -0.89
CA LEU A 15 -13.66 0.65 -1.83
C LEU A 15 -13.30 1.03 -3.27
N PHE A 16 -12.69 2.21 -3.46
CA PHE A 16 -12.20 2.66 -4.77
C PHE A 16 -11.00 1.85 -5.25
N ASN A 17 -10.12 1.40 -4.35
CA ASN A 17 -9.00 0.53 -4.69
C ASN A 17 -9.31 -0.97 -4.59
N TRP A 18 -10.58 -1.39 -4.48
CA TRP A 18 -10.92 -2.79 -4.23
C TRP A 18 -10.32 -3.75 -5.28
N LYS A 19 -10.31 -3.36 -6.55
CA LYS A 19 -9.68 -4.14 -7.63
C LYS A 19 -8.17 -4.33 -7.40
N TRP A 20 -7.50 -3.33 -6.87
CA TRP A 20 -6.07 -3.37 -6.54
C TRP A 20 -5.79 -4.08 -5.21
N ALA A 21 -6.71 -3.98 -4.25
CA ALA A 21 -6.68 -4.77 -3.02
C ALA A 21 -6.84 -6.27 -3.32
N LEU A 22 -7.69 -6.64 -4.28
CA LEU A 22 -7.81 -8.02 -4.76
C LEU A 22 -6.52 -8.49 -5.43
N LEU A 23 -5.90 -7.65 -6.25
CA LEU A 23 -4.59 -7.94 -6.85
C LEU A 23 -3.51 -8.16 -5.78
N LEU A 24 -3.54 -7.38 -4.68
CA LEU A 24 -2.65 -7.59 -3.54
C LEU A 24 -2.82 -8.98 -2.92
N VAL A 25 -4.07 -9.43 -2.74
CA VAL A 25 -4.34 -10.79 -2.22
C VAL A 25 -3.83 -11.86 -3.19
N VAL A 26 -4.10 -11.71 -4.49
CA VAL A 26 -3.65 -12.67 -5.51
C VAL A 26 -2.12 -12.77 -5.53
N VAL A 27 -1.41 -11.64 -5.54
CA VAL A 27 0.06 -11.61 -5.55
C VAL A 27 0.63 -12.19 -4.26
N ALA A 28 0.03 -11.86 -3.10
CA ALA A 28 0.48 -12.34 -1.80
C ALA A 28 0.39 -13.87 -1.66
N VAL A 29 -0.56 -14.52 -2.35
CA VAL A 29 -0.73 -15.98 -2.37
C VAL A 29 0.05 -16.63 -3.51
N PHE A 30 0.09 -16.01 -4.69
CA PHE A 30 0.74 -16.56 -5.88
C PHE A 30 2.25 -16.74 -5.71
N PHE A 31 2.94 -15.74 -5.13
CA PHE A 31 4.39 -15.81 -4.95
C PHE A 31 4.80 -16.99 -4.04
N PRO A 32 4.22 -17.19 -2.85
CA PRO A 32 4.50 -18.37 -2.04
C PRO A 32 4.26 -19.69 -2.77
N VAL A 33 3.19 -19.80 -3.56
CA VAL A 33 2.86 -21.03 -4.31
C VAL A 33 3.90 -21.34 -5.39
N VAL A 34 4.27 -20.36 -6.22
CA VAL A 34 5.22 -20.57 -7.32
C VAL A 34 6.60 -20.98 -6.79
N PHE A 35 7.08 -20.32 -5.74
CA PHE A 35 8.40 -20.60 -5.19
C PHE A 35 8.44 -21.88 -4.34
N CYS A 36 7.29 -22.42 -3.93
CA CYS A 36 7.20 -23.71 -3.23
C CYS A 36 7.33 -24.93 -4.15
N LEU A 37 6.86 -24.81 -5.40
CA LEU A 37 6.82 -25.94 -6.35
C LEU A 37 8.21 -26.38 -6.83
N ASP A 38 9.23 -25.58 -6.54
CA ASP A 38 10.47 -25.57 -7.27
C ASP A 38 11.64 -26.01 -6.36
N GLU A 39 11.33 -26.58 -5.18
CA GLU A 39 12.27 -27.11 -4.14
C GLU A 39 13.42 -26.16 -3.78
N PHE A 40 13.22 -24.85 -3.91
CA PHE A 40 14.30 -23.90 -3.73
C PHE A 40 14.60 -23.61 -2.25
N GLU A 41 15.89 -23.65 -1.94
CA GLU A 41 16.55 -23.32 -0.68
C GLU A 41 15.98 -22.09 0.07
N THR A 42 16.16 -22.10 1.40
CA THR A 42 15.80 -21.05 2.39
C THR A 42 16.23 -19.61 2.06
N ARG A 43 17.08 -19.38 1.04
CA ARG A 43 17.44 -18.04 0.56
C ARG A 43 16.38 -17.41 -0.36
N LEU A 44 15.48 -18.21 -0.96
CA LEU A 44 14.45 -17.72 -1.88
C LEU A 44 13.15 -17.28 -1.21
N THR A 45 12.89 -17.70 0.03
CA THR A 45 11.81 -17.12 0.86
C THR A 45 12.00 -15.61 1.05
N LEU A 46 13.24 -15.14 1.14
CA LEU A 46 13.51 -13.70 1.24
C LEU A 46 13.02 -12.95 -0.02
N TRP A 47 13.22 -13.52 -1.21
CA TRP A 47 12.76 -12.96 -2.47
C TRP A 47 11.24 -13.00 -2.63
N VAL A 48 10.56 -14.04 -2.13
CA VAL A 48 9.09 -14.13 -2.08
C VAL A 48 8.51 -12.96 -1.29
N TYR A 49 9.08 -12.70 -0.10
CA TYR A 49 8.61 -11.63 0.78
C TYR A 49 9.02 -10.24 0.29
N ILE A 50 10.18 -10.08 -0.34
CA ILE A 50 10.55 -8.79 -0.90
C ILE A 50 9.71 -8.52 -2.15
N LEU A 51 9.75 -9.38 -3.16
CA LEU A 51 9.12 -9.08 -4.45
C LEU A 51 7.59 -9.11 -4.38
N GLY A 52 6.99 -10.12 -3.76
CA GLY A 52 5.53 -10.26 -3.70
C GLY A 52 4.88 -9.15 -2.89
N VAL A 53 5.40 -8.92 -1.68
CA VAL A 53 4.85 -7.89 -0.77
C VAL A 53 5.17 -6.49 -1.31
N MET A 54 6.35 -6.26 -1.89
CA MET A 54 6.71 -4.97 -2.50
C MET A 54 5.83 -4.63 -3.70
N LEU A 55 5.69 -5.54 -4.67
CA LEU A 55 4.89 -5.28 -5.87
C LEU A 55 3.43 -4.99 -5.50
N ALA A 56 2.87 -5.80 -4.60
CA ALA A 56 1.49 -5.64 -4.17
C ALA A 56 1.25 -4.27 -3.50
N ASN A 57 2.12 -3.86 -2.59
CA ASN A 57 1.95 -2.61 -1.83
C ASN A 57 2.31 -1.36 -2.63
N SER A 58 3.39 -1.41 -3.42
CA SER A 58 3.80 -0.29 -4.26
C SER A 58 2.73 0.05 -5.29
N HIS A 59 2.09 -0.97 -5.87
CA HIS A 59 1.03 -0.78 -6.85
C HIS A 59 -0.26 -0.23 -6.22
N LEU A 60 -0.64 -0.71 -5.04
CA LEU A 60 -1.83 -0.24 -4.32
C LEU A 60 -1.70 1.23 -3.89
N VAL A 61 -0.57 1.60 -3.29
CA VAL A 61 -0.34 2.97 -2.81
C VAL A 61 -0.20 3.93 -3.99
N SER A 62 0.54 3.57 -5.04
CA SER A 62 0.70 4.42 -6.22
C SER A 62 -0.61 4.65 -6.96
N LYS A 63 -1.45 3.61 -7.10
CA LYS A 63 -2.79 3.74 -7.71
C LYS A 63 -3.75 4.55 -6.84
N SER A 64 -3.67 4.40 -5.52
CA SER A 64 -4.46 5.21 -4.59
C SER A 64 -4.14 6.70 -4.71
N CYS A 65 -2.85 7.05 -4.87
CA CYS A 65 -2.42 8.41 -5.15
C CYS A 65 -2.92 8.89 -6.53
N TYR A 66 -2.71 8.10 -7.58
CA TYR A 66 -3.15 8.43 -8.95
C TYR A 66 -4.67 8.69 -9.07
N LEU A 67 -5.50 7.92 -8.35
CA LEU A 67 -6.95 8.10 -8.37
C LEU A 67 -7.38 9.44 -7.75
N ASP A 68 -6.65 9.92 -6.75
CA ASP A 68 -6.91 11.22 -6.12
C ASP A 68 -6.48 12.40 -7.01
N ASP A 69 -5.49 12.20 -7.89
CA ASP A 69 -5.07 13.18 -8.90
C ASP A 69 -6.08 13.34 -10.06
N SER A 70 -7.03 12.41 -10.22
CA SER A 70 -8.04 12.52 -11.26
C SER A 70 -8.97 13.74 -11.03
N MET A 71 -9.30 14.47 -12.10
CA MET A 71 -10.13 15.68 -12.03
C MET A 71 -11.48 15.46 -11.32
N GLN A 72 -12.10 14.29 -11.50
CA GLN A 72 -13.36 13.95 -10.84
C GLN A 72 -13.18 13.76 -9.33
N THR A 73 -12.19 12.98 -8.90
CA THR A 73 -11.93 12.75 -7.48
C THR A 73 -11.43 14.01 -6.79
N ARG A 74 -10.63 14.85 -7.45
CA ARG A 74 -10.16 16.12 -6.90
C ARG A 74 -11.30 17.10 -6.64
N ARG A 75 -12.28 17.19 -7.55
CA ARG A 75 -13.50 17.99 -7.35
C ARG A 75 -14.37 17.44 -6.22
N PHE A 76 -14.49 16.12 -6.12
CA PHE A 76 -15.22 15.46 -5.03
C PHE A 76 -14.55 15.70 -3.66
N LEU A 77 -13.22 15.57 -3.58
CA LEU A 77 -12.44 15.83 -2.37
C LEU A 77 -12.49 17.30 -1.96
N ALA A 78 -12.49 18.24 -2.93
CA ALA A 78 -12.64 19.68 -2.65
C ALA A 78 -14.03 20.05 -2.11
N ALA A 79 -15.06 19.25 -2.41
CA ALA A 79 -16.41 19.45 -1.89
C ALA A 79 -16.60 18.89 -0.45
N LEU A 80 -15.65 18.07 0.02
CA LEU A 80 -15.69 17.52 1.38
C LEU A 80 -14.91 18.44 2.33
N PRO A 81 -15.33 18.58 3.61
CA PRO A 81 -14.63 19.39 4.61
C PRO A 81 -13.40 18.65 5.16
N VAL A 82 -12.46 18.29 4.27
CA VAL A 82 -11.26 17.51 4.61
C VAL A 82 -10.03 18.41 4.52
N THR A 83 -9.20 18.37 5.55
CA THR A 83 -7.94 19.10 5.56
C THR A 83 -6.84 18.32 4.82
N LYS A 84 -5.83 19.05 4.30
CA LYS A 84 -4.67 18.43 3.62
C LYS A 84 -3.96 17.40 4.50
N ALA A 85 -3.82 17.72 5.79
CA ALA A 85 -3.21 16.82 6.78
C ALA A 85 -3.98 15.51 6.93
N GLN A 86 -5.32 15.54 6.90
CA GLN A 86 -6.16 14.34 6.97
C GLN A 86 -6.01 13.45 5.72
N LEU A 87 -5.81 14.05 4.54
CA LEU A 87 -5.61 13.30 3.30
C LEU A 87 -4.22 12.64 3.26
N ILE A 88 -3.18 13.35 3.73
CA ILE A 88 -1.84 12.77 3.90
C ILE A 88 -1.90 11.60 4.88
N ALA A 89 -2.52 11.83 6.04
CA ALA A 89 -2.64 10.80 7.08
C ALA A 89 -3.46 9.58 6.61
N SER A 90 -4.49 9.76 5.77
CA SER A 90 -5.25 8.63 5.22
C SER A 90 -4.41 7.76 4.29
N LYS A 91 -3.49 8.34 3.50
CA LYS A 91 -2.59 7.55 2.63
C LYS A 91 -1.54 6.79 3.41
N TYR A 92 -0.95 7.40 4.43
CA TYR A 92 -0.04 6.69 5.34
C TYR A 92 -0.78 5.56 6.08
N ALA A 93 -2.00 5.82 6.57
CA ALA A 93 -2.82 4.80 7.22
C ALA A 93 -3.16 3.65 6.26
N LEU A 94 -3.51 3.94 5.00
CA LEU A 94 -3.76 2.93 3.98
C LEU A 94 -2.52 2.08 3.69
N GLY A 95 -1.34 2.70 3.55
CA GLY A 95 -0.08 1.98 3.33
C GLY A 95 0.33 1.09 4.51
N LEU A 96 0.14 1.57 5.74
CA LEU A 96 0.39 0.77 6.94
C LEU A 96 -0.60 -0.41 7.05
N LEU A 97 -1.88 -0.17 6.77
CA LEU A 97 -2.89 -1.22 6.76
C LEU A 97 -2.57 -2.28 5.70
N SER A 98 -2.24 -1.87 4.47
CA SER A 98 -1.91 -2.79 3.38
C SER A 98 -0.63 -3.59 3.69
N MET A 99 0.36 -2.97 4.35
CA MET A 99 1.57 -3.65 4.79
C MET A 99 1.26 -4.76 5.79
N VAL A 100 0.47 -4.47 6.83
CA VAL A 100 0.09 -5.49 7.83
C VAL A 100 -0.67 -6.64 7.18
N VAL A 101 -1.66 -6.32 6.33
CA VAL A 101 -2.48 -7.33 5.64
C VAL A 101 -1.65 -8.21 4.73
N SER A 102 -0.80 -7.61 3.89
CA SER A 102 0.03 -8.36 2.94
C SER A 102 1.07 -9.24 3.63
N LEU A 103 1.79 -8.73 4.64
CA LEU A 103 2.74 -9.55 5.41
C LEU A 103 2.04 -10.71 6.12
N SER A 104 0.85 -10.47 6.69
CA SER A 104 0.09 -11.50 7.38
C SER A 104 -0.42 -12.58 6.41
N LEU A 105 -0.95 -12.17 5.26
CA LEU A 105 -1.42 -13.08 4.21
C LEU A 105 -0.28 -13.92 3.65
N THR A 106 0.85 -13.30 3.30
CA THR A 106 2.03 -14.02 2.77
C THR A 106 2.57 -15.00 3.81
N SER A 107 2.59 -14.64 5.09
CA SER A 107 2.97 -15.53 6.19
C SER A 107 2.03 -16.70 6.36
N LEU A 108 0.73 -16.45 6.32
CA LEU A 108 -0.29 -17.50 6.44
C LEU A 108 -0.24 -18.47 5.25
N SER A 109 -0.07 -17.94 4.03
CA SER A 109 0.07 -18.79 2.83
C SER A 109 1.36 -19.61 2.85
N ALA A 110 2.47 -19.03 3.32
CA ALA A 110 3.74 -19.76 3.46
C ALA A 110 3.59 -20.92 4.46
N LEU A 111 2.98 -20.68 5.63
CA LEU A 111 2.70 -21.72 6.62
C LEU A 111 1.81 -22.83 6.07
N SER A 112 0.77 -22.49 5.30
CA SER A 112 -0.13 -23.48 4.70
C SER A 112 0.54 -24.39 3.67
N LEU A 113 1.64 -23.94 3.09
CA LEU A 113 2.46 -24.69 2.12
C LEU A 113 3.63 -25.42 2.78
N GLY A 114 3.73 -25.39 4.12
CA GLY A 114 4.81 -26.05 4.87
C GLY A 114 6.12 -25.25 4.92
N LEU A 115 6.16 -24.02 4.40
CA LEU A 115 7.31 -23.13 4.54
C LEU A 115 7.32 -22.50 5.92
N GLN A 116 8.49 -22.49 6.57
CA GLN A 116 8.70 -21.73 7.79
C GLN A 116 9.08 -20.29 7.44
N PRO A 117 8.22 -19.29 7.72
CA PRO A 117 8.57 -17.90 7.50
C PRO A 117 9.72 -17.50 8.42
N SER A 118 10.85 -17.09 7.85
CA SER A 118 11.95 -16.54 8.64
C SER A 118 11.56 -15.19 9.20
N ILE A 119 11.76 -15.01 10.52
CA ILE A 119 11.52 -13.71 11.18
C ILE A 119 12.35 -12.61 10.51
N GLN A 120 13.57 -12.93 10.06
CA GLN A 120 14.45 -11.99 9.39
C GLN A 120 13.88 -11.50 8.05
N SER A 121 13.28 -12.38 7.24
CA SER A 121 12.71 -11.97 5.95
C SER A 121 11.50 -11.06 6.13
N VAL A 122 10.68 -11.32 7.14
CA VAL A 122 9.52 -10.45 7.48
C VAL A 122 10.00 -9.06 7.93
N GLN A 123 11.02 -8.99 8.79
CA GLN A 123 11.58 -7.73 9.28
C GLN A 123 12.20 -6.90 8.16
N ILE A 124 13.00 -7.52 7.28
CA ILE A 124 13.63 -6.83 6.15
C ILE A 124 12.58 -6.25 5.21
N SER A 125 11.54 -7.03 4.86
CA SER A 125 10.44 -6.55 4.01
C SER A 125 9.66 -5.41 4.65
N ALA A 126 9.42 -5.46 5.97
CA ALA A 126 8.74 -4.39 6.69
C ALA A 126 9.55 -3.09 6.69
N ILE A 127 10.85 -3.16 6.98
CA ILE A 127 11.76 -2.00 6.96
C ILE A 127 11.78 -1.38 5.55
N TYR A 128 11.89 -2.22 4.53
CA TYR A 128 11.89 -1.76 3.14
C TYR A 128 10.58 -1.05 2.77
N LEU A 129 9.42 -1.60 3.12
CA LEU A 129 8.12 -0.98 2.85
C LEU A 129 7.95 0.35 3.57
N LEU A 130 8.41 0.45 4.82
CA LEU A 130 8.40 1.70 5.57
C LEU A 130 9.26 2.78 4.89
N LEU A 131 10.47 2.41 4.43
CA LEU A 131 11.32 3.31 3.66
C LEU A 131 10.67 3.73 2.34
N TYR A 132 10.08 2.78 1.61
CA TYR A 132 9.34 3.05 0.38
C TYR A 132 8.20 4.04 0.62
N TYR A 133 7.39 3.83 1.66
CA TYR A 133 6.30 4.74 2.00
C TYR A 133 6.79 6.13 2.39
N ALA A 134 7.84 6.23 3.21
CA ALA A 134 8.41 7.51 3.61
C ALA A 134 8.90 8.31 2.40
N VAL A 135 9.63 7.67 1.48
CA VAL A 135 10.19 8.33 0.30
C VAL A 135 9.10 8.63 -0.73
N PHE A 136 8.26 7.65 -1.08
CA PHE A 136 7.25 7.79 -2.12
C PHE A 136 6.16 8.79 -1.74
N LEU A 137 5.54 8.64 -0.56
CA LEU A 137 4.50 9.56 -0.11
C LEU A 137 5.11 10.94 0.16
N GLY A 138 6.32 11.01 0.73
CA GLY A 138 7.05 12.25 0.94
C GLY A 138 7.31 13.01 -0.36
N ALA A 139 7.79 12.31 -1.40
CA ALA A 139 8.00 12.89 -2.73
C ALA A 139 6.68 13.32 -3.37
N TYR A 140 5.67 12.44 -3.36
CA TYR A 140 4.35 12.70 -3.93
C TYR A 140 3.70 13.96 -3.37
N PHE A 141 3.68 14.10 -2.04
CA PHE A 141 3.09 15.26 -1.39
C PHE A 141 3.95 16.52 -1.54
N ARG A 142 5.26 16.42 -1.81
CA ARG A 142 6.11 17.58 -2.08
C ARG A 142 5.97 18.10 -3.51
N THR A 143 5.93 17.22 -4.52
CA THR A 143 5.91 17.61 -5.95
C THR A 143 4.52 18.00 -6.45
N ASN A 144 3.48 17.24 -6.12
CA ASN A 144 2.12 17.54 -6.61
C ASN A 144 1.50 18.77 -5.94
N TYR A 145 1.85 19.08 -4.69
CA TYR A 145 1.31 20.27 -4.02
C TYR A 145 1.92 21.58 -4.51
N SER A 146 3.22 21.61 -4.84
CA SER A 146 3.84 22.84 -5.37
C SER A 146 3.20 23.31 -6.69
N ASN A 147 2.68 22.36 -7.48
CA ASN A 147 1.97 22.66 -8.72
C ASN A 147 0.50 23.03 -8.50
N ALA A 148 -0.15 22.48 -7.46
CA ALA A 148 -1.54 22.80 -7.14
C ALA A 148 -1.72 24.20 -6.53
N GLU A 149 -0.74 24.71 -5.78
CA GLU A 149 -0.76 26.06 -5.20
C GLU A 149 -0.66 27.15 -6.28
N LYS A 150 0.11 26.91 -7.34
CA LYS A 150 0.20 27.80 -8.52
C LYS A 150 -1.10 27.92 -9.30
N MET A 151 -2.01 26.95 -9.18
CA MET A 151 -3.33 26.99 -9.86
C MET A 151 -4.40 27.73 -9.05
N HIS A 152 -4.17 28.04 -7.78
CA HIS A 152 -5.08 28.86 -6.97
C HIS A 152 -4.73 30.36 -7.00
N THR A 153 -3.59 30.72 -7.58
CA THR A 153 -3.04 32.09 -7.64
C THR A 153 -2.90 32.62 -9.08
N ALA A 154 -3.42 31.88 -10.07
CA ALA A 154 -3.54 32.29 -11.48
C ALA A 154 -5.02 32.40 -11.85
#